data_AF-A0A843VM56-F1
#
_entry.id   AF-A0A843VM56-F1
#
_cell.length_a   1.000
_cell.length_b   1.000
_cell.length_c   1.000
_cell.angle_alpha   90.00
_cell.angle_beta   90.00
_cell.angle_gamma   90.00
#
_symmetry.space_group_name_H-M   'P 1'
#
loop_
_entity.id
_entity.type
_entity.pdbx_description
1 polymer ?
#
loop_
_entity_poly.entity_id
_entity_poly.type
_entity_poly.pdbx_seq_one_letter_code
_entity_poly.pdbx_strand_id
1 'polypeptide(L)'
;LLIIRILGLGGWIRSEDYKRSPESFASRLVARTANPRFRGREERGERGVQRDEKMSRERGRRAVLLPPQETIDKLEKMANAGNFYEAQQMYKSITARYAAAERYDDTLDILQSGASVQLKNGQVICGAELAVLFVETLVKGKIPCSEETLGRCGGGDLNLAPKGLLKTLHPLVEFDGLGEMVGIESVSFLGARWREELGYDRIRKIYMEFPQISMPQQLGDDDDMQKLSEALVAAKTRVESCSSFLKAAIKWSAEFGPHKYGSPEIHVMLAEYIYSQSPELDMSKVSICFVRGNNPEKFASTLVNFMGKCYPGEDDLAIARAVLMDANKLMDELKRQLQLNQLDLPDSDLMQFIGYLLQTLERDALPLFRILRQKYKPSIDRESLFDELLDEIAEKYFGVRRRGGLQGMFGDIFKMMGGEAMA
;
A
#
# COMPACT_ATOMS: atom_id res chain seq x y z
N LEU A 1 48.00 25.88 10.13
CA LEU A 1 47.34 26.02 8.81
C LEU A 1 46.08 25.17 8.82
N LEU A 2 44.92 25.78 9.11
CA LEU A 2 43.62 25.13 8.98
C LEU A 2 42.81 26.00 8.01
N ILE A 3 42.50 25.46 6.84
CA ILE A 3 41.71 26.14 5.79
C ILE A 3 40.28 25.61 5.93
N ILE A 4 39.36 26.42 6.43
CA ILE A 4 37.93 26.10 6.43
C ILE A 4 37.29 26.80 5.24
N ARG A 5 36.69 26.01 4.34
CA ARG A 5 35.97 26.46 3.14
C ARG A 5 34.47 26.46 3.46
N ILE A 6 33.85 27.63 3.60
CA ILE A 6 32.38 27.74 3.59
C ILE A 6 31.96 27.91 2.13
N LEU A 7 31.22 26.93 1.60
CA LEU A 7 30.67 26.99 0.25
C LEU A 7 29.54 28.03 0.22
N GLY A 8 29.66 29.05 -0.64
CA GLY A 8 28.57 29.96 -0.98
C GLY A 8 28.96 31.37 -1.38
N LEU A 9 30.12 31.89 -0.94
CA LEU A 9 30.59 33.23 -1.31
C LEU A 9 32.11 33.21 -1.46
N GLY A 10 32.62 33.48 -2.67
CA GLY A 10 34.04 33.43 -2.99
C GLY A 10 34.84 34.53 -2.29
N GLY A 11 35.69 34.14 -1.32
CA GLY A 11 36.69 35.01 -0.71
C GLY A 11 37.57 34.25 0.29
N TRP A 12 38.87 34.54 0.32
CA TRP A 12 39.85 33.97 1.26
C TRP A 12 40.18 34.99 2.35
N ILE A 13 40.23 34.59 3.63
CA ILE A 13 40.65 35.47 4.73
C ILE A 13 41.87 34.84 5.44
N ARG A 14 42.92 35.63 5.68
CA ARG A 14 44.10 35.24 6.46
C ARG A 14 43.86 35.41 7.96
N SER A 15 44.39 34.48 8.73
CA SER A 15 44.31 34.40 10.19
C SER A 15 45.31 35.36 10.85
N GLU A 16 44.87 36.56 11.20
CA GLU A 16 45.44 37.39 12.26
C GLU A 16 44.45 38.52 12.54
N ASP A 17 43.55 38.31 13.51
CA ASP A 17 42.81 39.35 14.25
C ASP A 17 41.84 38.68 15.24
N TYR A 18 42.41 37.95 16.21
CA TYR A 18 41.67 37.47 17.37
C TYR A 18 41.86 38.48 18.50
N LYS A 19 41.00 39.52 18.54
CA LYS A 19 40.63 40.34 19.73
C LYS A 19 39.90 41.61 19.29
N ARG A 20 38.56 41.61 19.30
CA ARG A 20 37.66 42.67 19.81
C ARG A 20 36.22 42.50 19.27
N SER A 21 35.27 42.50 20.21
CA SER A 21 33.79 42.66 20.17
C SER A 21 33.01 42.53 18.82
N PRO A 22 31.88 41.78 18.77
CA PRO A 22 31.12 41.50 17.53
C PRO A 22 30.25 42.65 16.98
N GLU A 23 30.10 43.78 17.68
CA GLU A 23 29.06 44.77 17.32
C GLU A 23 29.48 45.83 16.29
N SER A 24 30.76 45.89 15.88
CA SER A 24 31.24 46.93 14.94
C SER A 24 31.40 46.49 13.47
N PHE A 25 31.01 45.25 13.14
CA PHE A 25 31.17 44.68 11.79
C PHE A 25 29.89 44.76 10.94
N ALA A 26 28.70 44.75 11.56
CA ALA A 26 27.42 44.83 10.84
C ALA A 26 27.15 46.22 10.23
N SER A 27 27.58 47.30 10.89
CA SER A 27 27.33 48.68 10.40
C SER A 27 28.22 49.09 9.21
N ARG A 28 29.29 48.34 8.90
CA ARG A 28 30.22 48.68 7.80
C ARG A 28 29.98 47.90 6.50
N LEU A 29 29.14 46.86 6.51
CA LEU A 29 28.80 46.11 5.29
C LEU A 29 27.61 46.71 4.51
N VAL A 30 26.75 47.48 5.18
CA VAL A 30 25.55 48.10 4.55
C VAL A 30 25.89 49.42 3.82
N ALA A 31 27.07 50.01 4.04
CA ALA A 31 27.42 51.33 3.51
C ALA A 31 28.19 51.34 2.18
N ARG A 32 28.33 50.21 1.46
CA ARG A 32 29.21 50.12 0.28
C ARG A 32 28.58 49.66 -1.05
N THR A 33 27.27 49.65 -1.18
CA THR A 33 26.58 49.40 -2.47
C THR A 33 25.66 50.52 -2.96
N ALA A 34 25.72 51.71 -2.37
CA ALA A 34 25.03 52.88 -2.90
C ALA A 34 25.93 53.64 -3.91
N ASN A 35 25.71 53.43 -5.20
CA ASN A 35 26.21 54.31 -6.26
C ASN A 35 25.03 55.13 -6.84
N PRO A 36 25.08 56.47 -6.83
CA PRO A 36 23.97 57.32 -7.24
C PRO A 36 23.98 57.57 -8.75
N ARG A 37 23.18 56.80 -9.49
CA ARG A 37 22.75 57.20 -10.84
C ARG A 37 21.33 56.73 -11.05
N PHE A 38 20.37 57.63 -10.82
CA PHE A 38 19.15 57.80 -11.62
C PHE A 38 18.34 58.90 -10.95
N ARG A 39 18.61 60.14 -11.36
CA ARG A 39 17.78 61.31 -11.08
C ARG A 39 16.89 61.49 -12.29
N GLY A 40 15.58 61.23 -12.16
CA GLY A 40 14.61 61.52 -13.20
C GLY A 40 13.36 60.64 -13.16
N ARG A 41 12.20 61.30 -12.96
CA ARG A 41 10.81 60.81 -13.00
C ARG A 41 10.25 60.13 -11.74
N GLU A 42 10.05 60.94 -10.71
CA GLU A 42 8.87 60.81 -9.84
C GLU A 42 7.63 61.22 -10.65
N GLU A 43 6.76 60.26 -10.95
CA GLU A 43 5.31 60.38 -11.21
C GLU A 43 4.81 59.07 -11.82
N ARG A 44 4.92 57.97 -11.05
CA ARG A 44 4.25 56.69 -11.34
C ARG A 44 4.17 55.75 -10.12
N GLY A 45 4.26 56.29 -8.91
CA GLY A 45 4.37 55.52 -7.66
C GLY A 45 3.06 54.99 -7.08
N GLU A 46 1.93 55.68 -7.26
CA GLU A 46 0.73 55.35 -6.47
C GLU A 46 -0.10 54.18 -7.02
N ARG A 47 -0.04 53.92 -8.34
CA ARG A 47 -0.75 52.77 -8.96
C ARG A 47 0.00 51.44 -8.82
N GLY A 48 1.32 51.47 -8.66
CA GLY A 48 2.14 50.28 -8.44
C GLY A 48 2.05 49.79 -7.00
N VAL A 49 2.18 50.71 -6.03
CA VAL A 49 2.09 50.38 -4.60
C VAL A 49 0.70 49.87 -4.22
N GLN A 50 -0.39 50.43 -4.78
CA GLN A 50 -1.72 49.86 -4.58
C GLN A 50 -1.91 48.47 -5.22
N ARG A 51 -1.27 48.17 -6.36
CA ARG A 51 -1.33 46.83 -6.96
C ARG A 51 -0.49 45.82 -6.19
N ASP A 52 0.66 46.24 -5.67
CA ASP A 52 1.54 45.38 -4.87
C ASP A 52 1.00 45.19 -3.45
N GLU A 53 0.36 46.20 -2.84
CA GLU A 53 -0.41 46.03 -1.60
C GLU A 53 -1.67 45.20 -1.82
N LYS A 54 -2.36 45.32 -2.96
CA LYS A 54 -3.53 44.49 -3.28
C LYS A 54 -3.14 43.05 -3.59
N MET A 55 -2.02 42.82 -4.29
CA MET A 55 -1.43 41.49 -4.50
C MET A 55 -0.82 40.90 -3.22
N SER A 56 -0.26 41.71 -2.33
CA SER A 56 0.26 41.28 -1.02
C SER A 56 -0.88 41.02 -0.03
N ARG A 57 -1.97 41.81 -0.07
CA ARG A 57 -3.22 41.53 0.66
C ARG A 57 -3.99 40.33 0.10
N GLU A 58 -3.90 40.05 -1.20
CA GLU A 58 -4.47 38.83 -1.81
C GLU A 58 -3.62 37.59 -1.49
N ARG A 59 -2.28 37.70 -1.42
CA ARG A 59 -1.39 36.64 -0.92
C ARG A 59 -1.54 36.39 0.59
N GLY A 60 -2.01 37.39 1.34
CA GLY A 60 -2.28 37.32 2.77
C GLY A 60 -3.67 36.77 3.15
N ARG A 61 -4.59 36.58 2.20
CA ARG A 61 -5.78 35.76 2.42
C ARG A 61 -5.39 34.30 2.25
N ARG A 62 -4.70 33.72 3.24
CA ARG A 62 -4.86 32.27 3.50
C ARG A 62 -6.36 32.08 3.68
N ALA A 63 -7.03 31.63 2.62
CA ALA A 63 -8.46 31.39 2.65
C ALA A 63 -8.74 30.58 3.92
N VAL A 64 -9.58 31.12 4.81
CA VAL A 64 -10.04 30.40 5.99
C VAL A 64 -10.49 29.03 5.49
N LEU A 65 -9.78 27.97 5.91
CA LEU A 65 -10.13 26.62 5.52
C LEU A 65 -11.55 26.41 6.05
N LEU A 66 -12.49 26.16 5.13
CA LEU A 66 -13.85 25.82 5.49
C LEU A 66 -13.85 24.61 6.45
N PRO A 67 -14.93 24.35 7.18
CA PRO A 67 -15.06 23.08 7.87
C PRO A 67 -14.90 21.90 6.88
N PRO A 68 -14.26 20.79 7.27
CA PRO A 68 -14.07 19.61 6.42
C PRO A 68 -15.40 19.10 5.89
N GLN A 69 -16.43 18.99 6.75
CA GLN A 69 -17.75 18.51 6.36
C GLN A 69 -18.42 19.39 5.30
N GLU A 70 -18.41 20.71 5.46
CA GLU A 70 -18.95 21.61 4.43
C GLU A 70 -18.20 21.49 3.11
N THR A 71 -16.90 21.20 3.18
CA THR A 71 -16.06 21.02 2.00
C THR A 71 -16.43 19.73 1.29
N ILE A 72 -16.59 18.63 2.04
CA ILE A 72 -17.07 17.33 1.55
C ILE A 72 -18.43 17.52 0.87
N ASP A 73 -19.43 18.07 1.55
CA ASP A 73 -20.78 18.23 1.01
C ASP A 73 -20.81 19.03 -0.31
N LYS A 74 -19.96 20.05 -0.44
CA LYS A 74 -19.84 20.86 -1.66
C LYS A 74 -19.23 20.07 -2.80
N LEU A 75 -18.16 19.31 -2.54
CA LEU A 75 -17.47 18.52 -3.56
C LEU A 75 -18.27 17.29 -3.98
N GLU A 76 -18.98 16.66 -3.04
CA GLU A 76 -19.91 15.56 -3.33
C GLU A 76 -21.05 16.01 -4.24
N LYS A 77 -21.66 17.16 -3.96
CA LYS A 77 -22.69 17.74 -4.83
C LYS A 77 -22.15 18.02 -6.23
N MET A 78 -20.92 18.52 -6.34
CA MET A 78 -20.28 18.79 -7.62
C MET A 78 -20.02 17.50 -8.42
N ALA A 79 -19.49 16.47 -7.77
CA ALA A 79 -19.24 15.17 -8.39
C ALA A 79 -20.55 14.49 -8.81
N ASN A 80 -21.57 14.46 -7.94
CA ASN A 80 -22.87 13.89 -8.24
C ASN A 80 -23.66 14.67 -9.32
N ALA A 81 -23.29 15.93 -9.57
CA ALA A 81 -23.80 16.71 -10.70
C ALA A 81 -23.13 16.37 -12.05
N GLY A 82 -22.20 15.40 -12.08
CA GLY A 82 -21.50 14.95 -13.29
C GLY A 82 -20.21 15.72 -13.61
N ASN A 83 -19.83 16.71 -12.79
CA ASN A 83 -18.61 17.50 -12.99
C ASN A 83 -17.39 16.80 -12.35
N PHE A 84 -17.10 15.58 -12.79
CA PHE A 84 -16.12 14.70 -12.13
C PHE A 84 -14.69 15.24 -12.21
N TYR A 85 -14.32 15.83 -13.34
CA TYR A 85 -12.98 16.37 -13.56
C TYR A 85 -12.74 17.62 -12.71
N GLU A 86 -13.70 18.55 -12.70
CA GLU A 86 -13.64 19.75 -11.86
C GLU A 86 -13.61 19.36 -10.37
N ALA A 87 -14.46 18.42 -9.97
CA ALA A 87 -14.45 17.88 -8.61
C ALA A 87 -13.08 17.29 -8.26
N GLN A 88 -12.47 16.50 -9.15
CA GLN A 88 -11.14 15.90 -8.95
C GLN A 88 -10.06 16.97 -8.71
N GLN A 89 -10.03 18.02 -9.53
CA GLN A 89 -9.06 19.10 -9.38
C GLN A 89 -9.28 19.87 -8.07
N MET A 90 -10.55 20.07 -7.69
CA MET A 90 -10.90 20.70 -6.43
C MET A 90 -10.51 19.85 -5.22
N TYR A 91 -10.76 18.53 -5.24
CA TYR A 91 -10.29 17.59 -4.21
C TYR A 91 -8.77 17.70 -4.04
N LYS A 92 -7.98 17.60 -5.11
CA LYS A 92 -6.51 17.70 -5.07
C LYS A 92 -6.04 19.05 -4.52
N SER A 93 -6.62 20.16 -4.98
CA SER A 93 -6.25 21.51 -4.54
C SER A 93 -6.61 21.79 -3.08
N ILE A 94 -7.77 21.32 -2.62
CA ILE A 94 -8.22 21.47 -1.24
C ILE A 94 -7.35 20.61 -0.32
N THR A 95 -7.19 19.32 -0.61
CA THR A 95 -6.42 18.39 0.21
C THR A 95 -4.96 18.81 0.32
N ALA A 96 -4.35 19.34 -0.75
CA ALA A 96 -3.01 19.93 -0.68
C ALA A 96 -2.92 21.10 0.31
N ARG A 97 -3.96 21.94 0.41
CA ARG A 97 -4.01 23.06 1.37
C ARG A 97 -4.20 22.58 2.82
N TYR A 98 -5.03 21.56 3.05
CA TYR A 98 -5.20 20.97 4.38
C TYR A 98 -3.94 20.22 4.85
N ALA A 99 -3.30 19.47 3.95
CA ALA A 99 -2.04 18.80 4.23
C ALA A 99 -0.91 19.81 4.53
N ALA A 100 -0.85 20.94 3.82
CA ALA A 100 0.09 22.02 4.11
C ALA A 100 -0.18 22.74 5.44
N ALA A 101 -1.39 22.59 5.98
CA ALA A 101 -1.77 23.06 7.31
C ALA A 101 -1.62 21.96 8.39
N GLU A 102 -1.00 20.82 8.07
CA GLU A 102 -0.81 19.67 8.97
C GLU A 102 -2.11 19.07 9.53
N ARG A 103 -3.24 19.35 8.87
CA ARG A 103 -4.57 18.81 9.22
C ARG A 103 -4.78 17.48 8.50
N TYR A 104 -4.04 16.46 8.90
CA TYR A 104 -4.02 15.16 8.21
C TYR A 104 -5.35 14.41 8.33
N ASP A 105 -5.98 14.36 9.50
CA ASP A 105 -7.25 13.66 9.69
C ASP A 105 -8.36 14.23 8.80
N ASP A 106 -8.49 15.56 8.78
CA ASP A 106 -9.44 16.26 7.90
C ASP A 106 -9.15 16.00 6.42
N THR A 107 -7.86 15.93 6.05
CA THR A 107 -7.45 15.62 4.68
C THR A 107 -7.88 14.21 4.29
N LEU A 108 -7.70 13.24 5.20
CA LEU A 108 -8.09 11.85 4.99
C LEU A 108 -9.60 11.73 4.84
N ASP A 109 -10.39 12.46 5.62
CA ASP A 109 -11.86 12.45 5.54
C ASP A 109 -12.33 12.94 4.15
N ILE A 110 -11.76 14.05 3.69
CA ILE A 110 -12.04 14.60 2.37
C ILE A 110 -11.62 13.61 1.26
N LEU A 111 -10.45 13.00 1.37
CA LEU A 111 -9.94 12.05 0.37
C LEU A 111 -10.73 10.75 0.33
N GLN A 112 -11.12 10.21 1.48
CA GLN A 112 -11.95 9.02 1.55
C GLN A 112 -13.32 9.28 0.91
N SER A 113 -14.00 10.38 1.26
CA SER A 113 -15.29 10.73 0.63
C SER A 113 -15.13 10.91 -0.88
N GLY A 114 -14.10 11.64 -1.31
CA GLY A 114 -13.82 11.87 -2.72
C GLY A 114 -13.56 10.58 -3.49
N ALA A 115 -12.75 9.67 -2.95
CA ALA A 115 -12.49 8.36 -3.53
C ALA A 115 -13.79 7.55 -3.66
N SER A 116 -14.57 7.44 -2.56
CA SER A 116 -15.84 6.71 -2.56
C SER A 116 -16.84 7.26 -3.58
N VAL A 117 -16.98 8.58 -3.68
CA VAL A 117 -17.94 9.22 -4.60
C VAL A 117 -17.54 9.04 -6.05
N GLN A 118 -16.25 9.21 -6.38
CA GLN A 118 -15.77 8.99 -7.76
C GLN A 118 -15.92 7.52 -8.17
N LEU A 119 -15.56 6.58 -7.29
CA LEU A 119 -15.69 5.14 -7.56
C LEU A 119 -17.14 4.71 -7.76
N LYS A 120 -18.08 5.19 -6.93
CA LYS A 120 -19.53 4.95 -7.07
C LYS A 120 -20.10 5.44 -8.40
N ASN A 121 -19.55 6.52 -8.93
CA ASN A 121 -19.95 7.08 -10.22
C ASN A 121 -19.21 6.45 -11.42
N GLY A 122 -18.48 5.34 -11.20
CA GLY A 122 -17.73 4.63 -12.25
C GLY A 122 -16.44 5.33 -12.69
N GLN A 123 -16.04 6.43 -12.05
CA GLN A 123 -14.81 7.17 -12.34
C GLN A 123 -13.61 6.51 -11.68
N VAL A 124 -13.23 5.33 -12.16
CA VAL A 124 -12.24 4.47 -11.49
C VAL A 124 -10.86 5.10 -11.39
N ILE A 125 -10.39 5.77 -12.46
CA ILE A 125 -9.09 6.45 -12.46
C ILE A 125 -9.09 7.57 -11.41
N CYS A 126 -10.10 8.45 -11.43
CA CYS A 126 -10.19 9.57 -10.49
C CYS A 126 -10.27 9.10 -9.03
N GLY A 127 -11.11 8.09 -8.77
CA GLY A 127 -11.27 7.51 -7.45
C GLY A 127 -9.99 6.84 -6.93
N ALA A 128 -9.30 6.09 -7.79
CA ALA A 128 -8.04 5.45 -7.44
C ALA A 128 -6.91 6.45 -7.19
N GLU A 129 -6.82 7.53 -7.97
CA GLU A 129 -5.86 8.61 -7.69
C GLU A 129 -6.07 9.24 -6.31
N LEU A 130 -7.32 9.50 -5.93
CA LEU A 130 -7.63 10.03 -4.59
C LEU A 130 -7.34 8.98 -3.50
N ALA A 131 -7.58 7.70 -3.78
CA ALA A 131 -7.25 6.60 -2.87
C ALA A 131 -5.73 6.44 -2.66
N VAL A 132 -4.92 6.61 -3.70
CA VAL A 132 -3.46 6.62 -3.57
C VAL A 132 -3.00 7.83 -2.76
N LEU A 133 -3.55 9.02 -3.05
CA LEU A 133 -3.26 10.24 -2.28
C LEU A 133 -3.68 10.12 -0.81
N PHE A 134 -4.75 9.37 -0.52
CA PHE A 134 -5.16 9.01 0.83
C PHE A 134 -4.05 8.23 1.54
N VAL A 135 -3.50 7.19 0.91
CA VAL A 135 -2.39 6.41 1.48
C VAL A 135 -1.12 7.25 1.64
N GLU A 136 -0.80 8.12 0.68
CA GLU A 136 0.33 9.06 0.83
C GLU A 136 0.14 10.00 2.01
N THR A 137 -1.09 10.41 2.28
CA THR A 137 -1.44 11.24 3.44
C THR A 137 -1.27 10.47 4.74
N LEU A 138 -1.62 9.17 4.78
CA LEU A 138 -1.32 8.30 5.93
C LEU A 138 0.19 8.25 6.23
N VAL A 139 1.02 8.11 5.19
CA VAL A 139 2.49 8.11 5.30
C VAL A 139 2.99 9.46 5.81
N LYS A 140 2.52 10.57 5.23
CA LYS A 140 2.90 11.94 5.65
C LYS A 140 2.49 12.24 7.09
N GLY A 141 1.29 11.83 7.49
CA GLY A 141 0.77 11.97 8.85
C GLY A 141 1.38 10.98 9.85
N LYS A 142 2.22 10.03 9.38
CA LYS A 142 2.81 8.94 10.19
C LYS A 142 1.76 8.17 10.99
N ILE A 143 0.59 7.94 10.38
CA ILE A 143 -0.52 7.28 11.05
C ILE A 143 -0.20 5.79 11.17
N PRO A 144 -0.27 5.21 12.38
CA PRO A 144 0.08 3.82 12.60
C PRO A 144 -0.92 2.90 11.90
N CYS A 145 -0.41 1.79 11.35
CA CYS A 145 -1.21 0.69 10.87
C CYS A 145 -1.50 -0.24 12.04
N SER A 146 -2.53 0.07 12.84
CA SER A 146 -3.01 -0.85 13.88
C SER A 146 -3.98 -1.86 13.27
N GLU A 147 -3.49 -3.06 13.01
CA GLU A 147 -4.33 -4.25 12.88
C GLU A 147 -4.77 -4.70 14.27
N GLU A 148 -5.73 -3.99 14.88
CA GLU A 148 -6.48 -4.60 15.97
C GLU A 148 -7.71 -5.29 15.38
N THR A 149 -7.45 -6.37 14.62
CA THR A 149 -8.48 -7.34 14.29
C THR A 149 -8.87 -8.03 15.60
N LEU A 150 -9.85 -7.46 16.31
CA LEU A 150 -10.59 -8.05 17.45
C LEU A 150 -11.33 -9.36 17.07
N GLY A 151 -10.85 -10.12 16.08
CA GLY A 151 -11.59 -11.12 15.32
C GLY A 151 -10.79 -12.34 14.86
N ARG A 152 -9.63 -12.64 15.48
CA ARG A 152 -9.24 -14.06 15.68
C ARG A 152 -9.68 -14.52 17.06
N CYS A 153 -10.92 -14.24 17.42
CA CYS A 153 -11.60 -14.85 18.56
C CYS A 153 -12.14 -16.23 18.15
N GLY A 154 -11.23 -17.20 18.05
CA GLY A 154 -11.54 -18.57 18.40
C GLY A 154 -11.20 -18.77 19.87
N GLY A 155 -12.21 -18.72 20.75
CA GLY A 155 -12.09 -19.08 22.18
C GLY A 155 -11.81 -17.90 23.11
N GLY A 156 -12.67 -17.72 24.12
CA GLY A 156 -12.74 -16.56 24.99
C GLY A 156 -11.46 -16.17 25.74
N ASP A 157 -11.20 -14.87 25.79
CA ASP A 157 -10.90 -14.16 27.04
C ASP A 157 -10.96 -12.64 26.78
N LEU A 158 -11.91 -11.97 27.43
CA LEU A 158 -12.26 -10.55 27.23
C LEU A 158 -11.41 -9.59 28.08
N ASN A 159 -10.20 -9.97 28.49
CA ASN A 159 -9.42 -9.24 29.49
C ASN A 159 -7.94 -9.05 29.13
N LEU A 160 -7.64 -8.65 27.88
CA LEU A 160 -6.26 -8.34 27.51
C LEU A 160 -6.15 -7.09 26.64
N ALA A 161 -6.41 -5.92 27.22
CA ALA A 161 -5.82 -4.69 26.69
C ALA A 161 -4.29 -4.84 26.65
N PRO A 162 -3.61 -4.35 25.60
CA PRO A 162 -2.16 -4.51 25.47
C PRO A 162 -1.43 -3.91 26.67
N LYS A 163 -0.62 -4.74 27.36
CA LYS A 163 0.16 -4.38 28.57
C LYS A 163 1.07 -3.15 28.41
N GLY A 164 1.39 -2.79 27.16
CA GLY A 164 2.13 -1.56 26.83
C GLY A 164 1.30 -0.27 26.95
N LEU A 165 0.00 -0.33 26.65
CA LEU A 165 -0.92 0.82 26.70
C LEU A 165 -1.44 1.09 28.11
N LEU A 166 -1.64 0.02 28.90
CA LEU A 166 -1.97 0.10 30.33
C LEU A 166 -0.89 0.85 31.12
N LYS A 167 0.40 0.72 30.77
CA LYS A 167 1.49 1.48 31.41
C LYS A 167 1.43 2.98 31.14
N THR A 168 0.95 3.37 29.96
CA THR A 168 0.83 4.78 29.55
C THR A 168 -0.42 5.44 30.15
N LEU A 169 -1.48 4.66 30.39
CA LEU A 169 -2.74 5.09 31.00
C LEU A 169 -2.74 4.96 32.53
N HIS A 170 -1.80 4.22 33.12
CA HIS A 170 -1.63 4.04 34.57
C HIS A 170 -1.63 5.32 35.42
N PRO A 171 -1.20 6.51 34.92
CA PRO A 171 -1.32 7.75 35.70
C PRO A 171 -2.74 8.34 35.76
N LEU A 172 -3.69 7.84 34.98
CA LEU A 172 -5.02 8.45 34.78
C LEU A 172 -6.19 7.52 35.19
N VAL A 173 -5.90 6.35 35.74
CA VAL A 173 -6.89 5.35 36.14
C VAL A 173 -6.76 5.09 37.64
N GLU A 174 -7.81 5.41 38.40
CA GLU A 174 -7.91 5.03 39.81
C GLU A 174 -8.47 3.60 39.91
N PHE A 175 -7.77 2.77 40.68
CA PHE A 175 -8.22 1.43 41.07
C PHE A 175 -8.60 1.47 42.54
N ASP A 176 -9.64 0.76 42.93
CA ASP A 176 -9.94 0.59 44.34
C ASP A 176 -8.95 -0.38 45.03
N GLY A 177 -9.05 -0.47 46.36
CA GLY A 177 -8.21 -1.35 47.16
C GLY A 177 -8.43 -2.86 46.93
N LEU A 178 -9.34 -3.24 46.02
CA LEU A 178 -9.59 -4.63 45.60
C LEU A 178 -9.16 -4.89 44.14
N GLY A 179 -8.66 -3.88 43.44
CA GLY A 179 -8.19 -3.99 42.05
C GLY A 179 -9.30 -3.85 41.00
N GLU A 180 -10.49 -3.40 41.38
CA GLU A 180 -11.56 -3.06 40.43
C GLU A 180 -11.41 -1.61 39.96
N MET A 181 -11.67 -1.38 38.67
CA MET A 181 -11.58 -0.07 38.02
C MET A 181 -12.85 0.72 38.34
N VAL A 182 -12.74 1.84 39.08
CA VAL A 182 -13.93 2.60 39.53
C VAL A 182 -14.04 3.92 38.76
N GLY A 183 -15.12 4.10 38.01
CA GLY A 183 -15.46 5.37 37.33
C GLY A 183 -16.39 5.22 36.13
N ILE A 184 -17.69 5.53 36.32
CA ILE A 184 -18.74 5.38 35.29
C ILE A 184 -18.70 6.49 34.21
N GLU A 185 -17.80 7.48 34.31
CA GLU A 185 -17.65 8.53 33.28
C GLU A 185 -16.43 8.34 32.35
N SER A 186 -15.59 7.34 32.59
CA SER A 186 -14.32 7.14 31.88
C SER A 186 -14.42 6.14 30.73
N VAL A 187 -15.31 5.13 30.85
CA VAL A 187 -15.43 4.06 29.85
C VAL A 187 -16.12 4.56 28.57
N SER A 188 -17.07 5.50 28.71
CA SER A 188 -17.69 6.19 27.57
C SER A 188 -16.73 7.18 26.90
N PHE A 189 -15.88 7.87 27.68
CA PHE A 189 -14.87 8.80 27.17
C PHE A 189 -13.70 8.08 26.48
N LEU A 190 -13.27 6.93 27.00
CA LEU A 190 -12.38 6.02 26.31
C LEU A 190 -13.09 5.47 25.05
N GLY A 191 -14.28 4.90 25.15
CA GLY A 191 -15.05 4.43 23.98
C GLY A 191 -15.28 5.48 22.88
N ALA A 192 -15.23 6.77 23.19
CA ALA A 192 -15.30 7.87 22.21
C ALA A 192 -13.94 8.20 21.56
N ARG A 193 -12.82 8.08 22.28
CA ARG A 193 -11.46 8.26 21.72
C ARG A 193 -10.97 7.02 20.96
N TRP A 194 -11.50 5.85 21.31
CA TRP A 194 -11.32 4.59 20.57
C TRP A 194 -12.17 4.52 19.28
N ARG A 195 -12.93 5.57 18.96
CA ARG A 195 -13.75 5.70 17.76
C ARG A 195 -13.05 6.51 16.65
N GLU A 196 -11.73 6.58 16.67
CA GLU A 196 -10.96 6.97 15.49
C GLU A 196 -10.97 5.77 14.53
N GLU A 197 -11.60 5.91 13.37
CA GLU A 197 -11.51 4.89 12.32
C GLU A 197 -10.04 4.67 11.97
N LEU A 198 -9.51 3.52 12.34
CA LEU A 198 -8.12 3.16 12.08
C LEU A 198 -7.87 3.24 10.58
N GLY A 199 -6.68 3.70 10.16
CA GLY A 199 -6.33 3.89 8.74
C GLY A 199 -6.61 2.65 7.88
N TYR A 200 -6.54 1.46 8.48
CA TYR A 200 -6.89 0.19 7.88
C TYR A 200 -8.40 0.03 7.53
N ASP A 201 -9.31 0.39 8.44
CA ASP A 201 -10.76 0.30 8.15
C ASP A 201 -11.17 1.24 7.03
N ARG A 202 -10.50 2.39 6.94
CA ARG A 202 -10.70 3.37 5.88
C ARG A 202 -10.21 2.83 4.53
N ILE A 203 -9.05 2.16 4.48
CA ILE A 203 -8.55 1.46 3.28
C ILE A 203 -9.55 0.40 2.83
N ARG A 204 -10.07 -0.41 3.77
CA ARG A 204 -11.08 -1.42 3.48
C ARG A 204 -12.35 -0.80 2.89
N LYS A 205 -12.84 0.30 3.44
CA LYS A 205 -14.02 1.01 2.90
C LYS A 205 -13.77 1.46 1.47
N ILE A 206 -12.65 2.13 1.20
CA ILE A 206 -12.32 2.58 -0.16
C ILE A 206 -12.23 1.39 -1.12
N TYR A 207 -11.59 0.30 -0.69
CA TYR A 207 -11.50 -0.94 -1.46
C TYR A 207 -12.88 -1.50 -1.85
N MET A 208 -13.84 -1.53 -0.93
CA MET A 208 -15.18 -2.07 -1.19
C MET A 208 -15.98 -1.24 -2.22
N GLU A 209 -15.57 0.01 -2.47
CA GLU A 209 -16.20 0.87 -3.47
C GLU A 209 -15.62 0.66 -4.88
N PHE A 210 -14.50 -0.07 -5.03
CA PHE A 210 -13.97 -0.39 -6.35
C PHE A 210 -14.95 -1.30 -7.11
N PRO A 211 -15.27 -1.00 -8.38
CA PRO A 211 -16.22 -1.80 -9.13
C PRO A 211 -15.78 -3.25 -9.29
N GLN A 212 -16.71 -4.17 -9.08
CA GLN A 212 -16.56 -5.60 -9.31
C GLN A 212 -17.48 -6.02 -10.46
N ILE A 213 -16.97 -5.91 -11.69
CA ILE A 213 -17.77 -6.13 -12.90
C ILE A 213 -17.31 -7.44 -13.53
N SER A 214 -18.22 -8.42 -13.58
CA SER A 214 -17.99 -9.69 -14.25
C SER A 214 -17.69 -9.49 -15.74
N MET A 215 -16.66 -10.18 -16.25
CA MET A 215 -16.22 -10.08 -17.63
C MET A 215 -17.29 -10.63 -18.61
N PRO A 216 -17.53 -9.98 -19.77
CA PRO A 216 -18.36 -10.53 -20.83
C PRO A 216 -17.76 -11.82 -21.40
N GLN A 217 -18.57 -12.88 -21.55
CA GLN A 217 -18.12 -14.23 -21.94
C GLN A 217 -18.41 -14.62 -23.40
N GLN A 218 -19.03 -13.76 -24.22
CA GLN A 218 -19.48 -14.13 -25.57
C GLN A 218 -19.09 -13.13 -26.65
N LEU A 219 -18.55 -13.66 -27.76
CA LEU A 219 -18.20 -12.97 -28.98
C LEU A 219 -19.37 -13.10 -29.99
N GLY A 220 -20.01 -11.97 -30.31
CA GLY A 220 -20.84 -11.79 -31.51
C GLY A 220 -20.09 -11.00 -32.60
N ASP A 221 -20.82 -10.41 -33.57
CA ASP A 221 -20.33 -9.78 -34.80
C ASP A 221 -19.25 -8.66 -34.60
N ASP A 222 -18.70 -8.09 -35.68
CA ASP A 222 -17.59 -7.09 -35.63
C ASP A 222 -17.84 -5.89 -34.68
N ASP A 223 -19.09 -5.44 -34.51
CA ASP A 223 -19.46 -4.36 -33.58
C ASP A 223 -19.32 -4.80 -32.10
N ASP A 224 -19.35 -6.10 -31.83
CA ASP A 224 -19.11 -6.71 -30.53
C ASP A 224 -17.62 -6.88 -30.24
N MET A 225 -16.77 -6.96 -31.26
CA MET A 225 -15.31 -7.02 -31.08
C MET A 225 -14.75 -5.67 -30.58
N GLN A 226 -15.24 -4.55 -31.13
CA GLN A 226 -14.87 -3.22 -30.65
C GLN A 226 -15.32 -3.01 -29.20
N LYS A 227 -16.57 -3.33 -28.87
CA LYS A 227 -17.11 -3.25 -27.49
C LYS A 227 -16.36 -4.16 -26.53
N LEU A 228 -15.97 -5.37 -26.96
CA LEU A 228 -15.16 -6.27 -26.15
C LEU A 228 -13.77 -5.69 -25.89
N SER A 229 -13.13 -5.10 -26.90
CA SER A 229 -11.82 -4.45 -26.74
C SER A 229 -11.88 -3.30 -25.73
N GLU A 230 -12.93 -2.48 -25.80
CA GLU A 230 -13.17 -1.38 -24.86
C GLU A 230 -13.44 -1.90 -23.45
N ALA A 231 -14.23 -2.98 -23.31
CA ALA A 231 -14.49 -3.62 -22.04
C ALA A 231 -13.22 -4.23 -21.42
N LEU A 232 -12.33 -4.83 -22.23
CA LEU A 232 -11.04 -5.36 -21.81
C LEU A 232 -10.11 -4.24 -21.32
N VAL A 233 -10.01 -3.15 -22.07
CA VAL A 233 -9.20 -1.97 -21.67
C VAL A 233 -9.75 -1.36 -20.38
N ALA A 234 -11.07 -1.24 -20.25
CA ALA A 234 -11.71 -0.77 -19.03
C ALA A 234 -11.41 -1.72 -17.85
N ALA A 235 -11.52 -3.03 -18.03
CA ALA A 235 -11.21 -4.02 -16.99
C ALA A 235 -9.75 -3.95 -16.55
N LYS A 236 -8.81 -3.90 -17.50
CA LYS A 236 -7.39 -3.71 -17.23
C LYS A 236 -7.13 -2.44 -16.42
N THR A 237 -7.71 -1.32 -16.84
CA THR A 237 -7.62 -0.04 -16.13
C THR A 237 -8.11 -0.13 -14.69
N ARG A 238 -9.24 -0.83 -14.46
CA ARG A 238 -9.78 -1.05 -13.10
C ARG A 238 -8.82 -1.85 -12.22
N VAL A 239 -8.30 -2.96 -12.76
CA VAL A 239 -7.35 -3.84 -12.06
C VAL A 239 -6.08 -3.10 -11.70
N GLU A 240 -5.50 -2.35 -12.64
CA GLU A 240 -4.29 -1.55 -12.42
C GLU A 240 -4.53 -0.45 -11.38
N SER A 241 -5.67 0.24 -11.45
CA SER A 241 -6.04 1.31 -10.53
C SER A 241 -6.20 0.80 -9.09
N CYS A 242 -6.94 -0.28 -8.88
CA CYS A 242 -7.10 -0.90 -7.56
C CYS A 242 -5.78 -1.49 -7.05
N SER A 243 -5.03 -2.17 -7.93
CA SER A 243 -3.73 -2.76 -7.58
C SER A 243 -2.74 -1.70 -7.13
N SER A 244 -2.70 -0.54 -7.80
CA SER A 244 -1.83 0.57 -7.42
C SER A 244 -2.16 1.10 -6.02
N PHE A 245 -3.44 1.31 -5.73
CA PHE A 245 -3.92 1.70 -4.41
C PHE A 245 -3.53 0.68 -3.32
N LEU A 246 -3.84 -0.61 -3.53
CA LEU A 246 -3.54 -1.66 -2.55
C LEU A 246 -2.03 -1.88 -2.38
N LYS A 247 -1.23 -1.77 -3.45
CA LYS A 247 0.24 -1.81 -3.36
C LYS A 247 0.79 -0.62 -2.57
N ALA A 248 0.23 0.58 -2.72
CA ALA A 248 0.59 1.72 -1.88
C ALA A 248 0.24 1.43 -0.40
N ALA A 249 -0.95 0.88 -0.14
CA ALA A 249 -1.38 0.50 1.21
C ALA A 249 -0.51 -0.60 1.85
N ILE A 250 -0.03 -1.57 1.06
CA ILE A 250 0.96 -2.58 1.49
C ILE A 250 2.26 -1.90 1.91
N LYS A 251 2.76 -0.93 1.13
CA LYS A 251 3.98 -0.18 1.48
C LYS A 251 3.81 0.62 2.77
N TRP A 252 2.69 1.33 2.91
CA TRP A 252 2.36 2.05 4.13
C TRP A 252 2.29 1.11 5.34
N SER A 253 1.56 -0.01 5.23
CA SER A 253 1.46 -0.98 6.34
C SER A 253 2.77 -1.69 6.65
N ALA A 254 3.69 -1.80 5.68
CA ALA A 254 5.03 -2.33 5.91
C ALA A 254 5.92 -1.36 6.72
N GLU A 255 5.73 -0.06 6.53
CA GLU A 255 6.50 0.99 7.20
C GLU A 255 5.92 1.36 8.57
N PHE A 256 4.60 1.40 8.69
CA PHE A 256 3.88 1.88 9.89
C PHE A 256 3.12 0.78 10.64
N GLY A 257 3.27 -0.49 10.24
CA GLY A 257 2.60 -1.64 10.85
C GLY A 257 3.57 -2.68 11.44
N PRO A 258 3.02 -3.75 12.03
CA PRO A 258 3.81 -4.79 12.69
C PRO A 258 4.53 -5.73 11.71
N HIS A 259 4.08 -5.79 10.45
CA HIS A 259 4.57 -6.73 9.44
C HIS A 259 5.55 -6.07 8.48
N LYS A 260 6.80 -6.54 8.44
CA LYS A 260 7.88 -6.03 7.56
C LYS A 260 7.51 -5.98 6.07
N TYR A 261 6.61 -6.85 5.62
CA TYR A 261 6.21 -6.98 4.22
C TYR A 261 4.78 -6.45 3.96
N GLY A 262 4.22 -5.71 4.91
CA GLY A 262 2.85 -5.17 4.86
C GLY A 262 1.81 -6.12 5.44
N SER A 263 0.61 -5.58 5.62
CA SER A 263 -0.57 -6.27 6.18
C SER A 263 -0.93 -7.53 5.37
N PRO A 264 -0.99 -8.72 6.01
CA PRO A 264 -1.45 -9.94 5.35
C PRO A 264 -2.85 -9.78 4.74
N GLU A 265 -3.76 -9.09 5.43
CA GLU A 265 -5.13 -8.89 4.97
C GLU A 265 -5.19 -8.03 3.69
N ILE A 266 -4.35 -6.99 3.58
CA ILE A 266 -4.28 -6.18 2.35
C ILE A 266 -3.71 -7.01 1.19
N HIS A 267 -2.76 -7.91 1.45
CA HIS A 267 -2.28 -8.87 0.45
C HIS A 267 -3.40 -9.81 -0.03
N VAL A 268 -4.23 -10.31 0.88
CA VAL A 268 -5.41 -11.13 0.53
C VAL A 268 -6.39 -10.34 -0.32
N MET A 269 -6.71 -9.10 0.06
CA MET A 269 -7.61 -8.23 -0.73
C MET A 269 -7.09 -8.03 -2.16
N LEU A 270 -5.78 -7.80 -2.31
CA LEU A 270 -5.14 -7.66 -3.61
C LEU A 270 -5.24 -8.95 -4.43
N ALA A 271 -5.01 -10.10 -3.81
CA ALA A 271 -5.10 -11.41 -4.46
C ALA A 271 -6.52 -11.69 -4.96
N GLU A 272 -7.53 -11.47 -4.13
CA GLU A 272 -8.95 -11.66 -4.48
C GLU A 272 -9.39 -10.74 -5.61
N TYR A 273 -8.94 -9.47 -5.58
CA TYR A 273 -9.30 -8.50 -6.62
C TYR A 273 -8.65 -8.85 -7.96
N ILE A 274 -7.35 -9.16 -7.98
CA ILE A 274 -6.66 -9.59 -9.21
C ILE A 274 -7.33 -10.85 -9.76
N TYR A 275 -7.62 -11.84 -8.91
CA TYR A 275 -8.22 -13.09 -9.34
C TYR A 275 -9.61 -12.90 -9.97
N SER A 276 -10.44 -12.05 -9.38
CA SER A 276 -11.83 -11.87 -9.82
C SER A 276 -12.01 -10.88 -10.96
N GLN A 277 -11.12 -9.88 -11.09
CA GLN A 277 -11.31 -8.76 -12.01
C GLN A 277 -10.32 -8.73 -13.18
N SER A 278 -9.25 -9.53 -13.18
CA SER A 278 -8.27 -9.52 -14.27
C SER A 278 -8.85 -10.11 -15.56
N PRO A 279 -8.76 -9.40 -16.70
CA PRO A 279 -9.16 -9.95 -17.99
C PRO A 279 -8.22 -11.07 -18.45
N GLU A 280 -6.93 -10.95 -18.12
CA GLU A 280 -5.89 -11.95 -18.34
C GLU A 280 -5.34 -12.36 -16.98
N LEU A 281 -5.75 -13.53 -16.49
CA LEU A 281 -5.42 -13.96 -15.14
C LEU A 281 -3.98 -14.49 -15.06
N ASP A 282 -3.13 -13.76 -14.35
CA ASP A 282 -1.80 -14.23 -13.96
C ASP A 282 -1.85 -14.86 -12.57
N MET A 283 -2.00 -16.19 -12.54
CA MET A 283 -2.11 -16.94 -11.28
C MET A 283 -0.82 -16.91 -10.45
N SER A 284 0.33 -16.55 -11.05
CA SER A 284 1.60 -16.40 -10.34
C SER A 284 1.56 -15.21 -9.40
N LYS A 285 1.07 -14.06 -9.89
CA LYS A 285 0.87 -12.84 -9.09
C LYS A 285 -0.12 -13.06 -7.95
N VAL A 286 -1.23 -13.75 -8.24
CA VAL A 286 -2.24 -14.11 -7.25
C VAL A 286 -1.65 -14.99 -6.15
N SER A 287 -0.89 -16.02 -6.53
CA SER A 287 -0.23 -16.94 -5.59
C SER A 287 0.71 -16.22 -4.64
N ILE A 288 1.55 -15.31 -5.16
CA ILE A 288 2.47 -14.51 -4.35
C ILE A 288 1.72 -13.66 -3.31
N CYS A 289 0.60 -13.05 -3.70
CA CYS A 289 -0.20 -12.24 -2.79
C CYS A 289 -0.85 -13.10 -1.70
N PHE A 290 -1.43 -14.25 -2.04
CA PHE A 290 -2.01 -15.15 -1.03
C PHE A 290 -0.98 -15.71 -0.04
N VAL A 291 0.21 -16.08 -0.52
CA VAL A 291 1.30 -16.56 0.36
C VAL A 291 1.71 -15.47 1.35
N ARG A 292 1.84 -14.21 0.90
CA ARG A 292 2.10 -13.06 1.80
C ARG A 292 0.91 -12.76 2.72
N GLY A 293 -0.30 -13.04 2.26
CA GLY A 293 -1.53 -12.91 3.02
C GLY A 293 -1.75 -13.97 4.10
N ASN A 294 -0.96 -15.05 4.09
CA ASN A 294 -0.99 -16.12 5.10
C ASN A 294 -2.42 -16.65 5.39
N ASN A 295 -3.23 -16.75 4.34
CA ASN A 295 -4.61 -17.24 4.41
C ASN A 295 -4.77 -18.48 3.50
N PRO A 296 -4.40 -19.68 3.98
CA PRO A 296 -4.42 -20.89 3.17
C PRO A 296 -5.84 -21.32 2.77
N GLU A 297 -6.85 -21.00 3.58
CA GLU A 297 -8.25 -21.33 3.28
C GLU A 297 -8.75 -20.58 2.03
N LYS A 298 -8.59 -19.25 2.01
CA LYS A 298 -8.95 -18.46 0.82
C LYS A 298 -8.11 -18.85 -0.38
N PHE A 299 -6.82 -19.09 -0.18
CA PHE A 299 -5.94 -19.47 -1.29
C PHE A 299 -6.33 -20.82 -1.91
N ALA A 300 -6.56 -21.84 -1.09
CA ALA A 300 -7.06 -23.13 -1.55
C ALA A 300 -8.41 -22.99 -2.26
N SER A 301 -9.32 -22.16 -1.75
CA SER A 301 -10.61 -21.89 -2.39
C SER A 301 -10.45 -21.25 -3.77
N THR A 302 -9.53 -20.30 -3.89
CA THR A 302 -9.19 -19.70 -5.17
C THR A 302 -8.61 -20.72 -6.15
N LEU A 303 -7.72 -21.61 -5.70
CA LEU A 303 -7.14 -22.67 -6.54
C LEU A 303 -8.20 -23.64 -7.04
N VAL A 304 -9.10 -24.11 -6.17
CA VAL A 304 -10.22 -24.99 -6.56
C VAL A 304 -11.12 -24.31 -7.59
N ASN A 305 -11.44 -23.03 -7.37
CA ASN A 305 -12.23 -22.25 -8.34
C ASN A 305 -11.49 -22.04 -9.67
N PHE A 306 -10.16 -21.95 -9.64
CA PHE A 306 -9.32 -21.77 -10.83
C PHE A 306 -9.26 -23.05 -11.67
N MET A 307 -9.18 -24.22 -11.03
CA MET A 307 -9.16 -25.53 -11.70
C MET A 307 -10.37 -25.73 -12.64
N GLY A 308 -11.54 -25.19 -12.27
CA GLY A 308 -12.74 -25.28 -13.12
C GLY A 308 -12.79 -24.29 -14.28
N LYS A 309 -11.80 -23.40 -14.43
CA LYS A 309 -11.81 -22.28 -15.40
C LYS A 309 -10.56 -22.22 -16.28
N CYS A 310 -9.48 -22.86 -15.88
CA CYS A 310 -8.19 -22.78 -16.57
C CYS A 310 -8.08 -23.77 -17.73
N TYR A 311 -7.06 -23.59 -18.57
CA TYR A 311 -6.74 -24.58 -19.59
C TYR A 311 -6.10 -25.83 -18.95
N PRO A 312 -6.25 -27.02 -19.56
CA PRO A 312 -5.59 -28.24 -19.06
C PRO A 312 -4.08 -28.06 -18.92
N GLY A 313 -3.53 -28.36 -17.74
CA GLY A 313 -2.12 -28.18 -17.42
C GLY A 313 -1.75 -26.78 -16.87
N GLU A 314 -2.69 -25.86 -16.71
CA GLU A 314 -2.44 -24.64 -15.92
C GLU A 314 -2.72 -24.84 -14.44
N ASP A 315 -3.65 -25.74 -14.13
CA ASP A 315 -4.05 -26.17 -12.79
C ASP A 315 -2.89 -26.82 -12.03
N ASP A 316 -2.18 -27.77 -12.64
CA ASP A 316 -1.07 -28.45 -12.00
C ASP A 316 0.12 -27.51 -11.71
N LEU A 317 0.39 -26.55 -12.61
CA LEU A 317 1.38 -25.49 -12.40
C LEU A 317 0.97 -24.56 -11.25
N ALA A 318 -0.28 -24.11 -11.22
CA ALA A 318 -0.76 -23.23 -10.17
C ALA A 318 -0.68 -23.90 -8.79
N ILE A 319 -1.09 -25.17 -8.69
CA ILE A 319 -1.00 -25.94 -7.45
C ILE A 319 0.46 -26.19 -7.05
N ALA A 320 1.31 -26.61 -7.99
CA ALA A 320 2.72 -26.83 -7.72
C ALA A 320 3.42 -25.57 -7.21
N ARG A 321 3.19 -24.42 -7.87
CA ARG A 321 3.69 -23.12 -7.41
C ARG A 321 3.26 -22.83 -5.98
N ALA A 322 1.97 -22.95 -5.72
CA ALA A 322 1.38 -22.64 -4.43
C ALA A 322 1.99 -23.50 -3.30
N VAL A 323 2.14 -24.82 -3.54
CA VAL A 323 2.72 -25.76 -2.59
C VAL A 323 4.21 -25.52 -2.38
N LEU A 324 4.96 -25.20 -3.45
CA LEU A 324 6.40 -24.91 -3.35
C LEU A 324 6.66 -23.60 -2.59
N MET A 325 5.77 -22.62 -2.66
CA MET A 325 5.89 -21.34 -1.95
C MET A 325 5.52 -21.42 -0.46
N ASP A 326 4.52 -22.24 -0.07
CA ASP A 326 4.12 -22.43 1.33
C ASP A 326 3.88 -23.92 1.66
N ALA A 327 4.98 -24.65 1.77
CA ALA A 327 4.98 -26.11 1.94
C ALA A 327 4.19 -26.56 3.19
N ASN A 328 3.47 -27.68 3.01
CA ASN A 328 2.64 -28.43 3.97
C ASN A 328 1.27 -27.82 4.31
N LYS A 329 1.17 -26.59 4.82
CA LYS A 329 -0.13 -26.06 5.30
C LYS A 329 -1.16 -25.89 4.20
N LEU A 330 -0.73 -25.44 3.03
CA LEU A 330 -1.64 -25.20 1.91
C LEU A 330 -2.13 -26.50 1.28
N MET A 331 -1.29 -27.53 1.21
CA MET A 331 -1.66 -28.80 0.56
C MET A 331 -2.76 -29.53 1.33
N ASP A 332 -2.69 -29.53 2.66
CA ASP A 332 -3.71 -30.15 3.50
C ASP A 332 -5.05 -29.45 3.35
N GLU A 333 -5.04 -28.11 3.34
CA GLU A 333 -6.24 -27.30 3.15
C GLU A 333 -6.82 -27.45 1.73
N LEU A 334 -5.97 -27.53 0.70
CA LEU A 334 -6.39 -27.81 -0.67
C LEU A 334 -7.07 -29.17 -0.80
N LYS A 335 -6.47 -30.23 -0.23
CA LYS A 335 -7.07 -31.58 -0.22
C LYS A 335 -8.43 -31.57 0.49
N ARG A 336 -8.54 -30.87 1.62
CA ARG A 336 -9.80 -30.72 2.35
C ARG A 336 -10.89 -30.09 1.48
N GLN A 337 -10.58 -29.03 0.75
CA GLN A 337 -11.55 -28.35 -0.11
C GLN A 337 -11.90 -29.13 -1.37
N LEU A 338 -10.95 -29.84 -1.97
CA LEU A 338 -11.22 -30.73 -3.09
C LEU A 338 -12.18 -31.86 -2.71
N GLN A 339 -11.99 -32.47 -1.53
CA GLN A 339 -12.93 -33.46 -0.99
C GLN A 339 -14.34 -32.90 -0.80
N LEU A 340 -14.47 -31.68 -0.25
CA LEU A 340 -15.76 -31.03 -0.08
C LEU A 340 -16.47 -30.76 -1.41
N ASN A 341 -15.71 -30.45 -2.46
CA ASN A 341 -16.23 -30.17 -3.79
C ASN A 341 -16.32 -31.41 -4.69
N GLN A 342 -15.95 -32.60 -4.20
CA GLN A 342 -15.91 -33.86 -4.96
C GLN A 342 -15.06 -33.76 -6.24
N LEU A 343 -13.93 -33.05 -6.14
CA LEU A 343 -12.96 -32.88 -7.21
C LEU A 343 -11.67 -33.64 -6.87
N ASP A 344 -11.02 -34.19 -7.89
CA ASP A 344 -9.72 -34.82 -7.78
C ASP A 344 -8.59 -33.86 -8.13
N LEU A 345 -7.39 -34.15 -7.64
CA LEU A 345 -6.19 -33.44 -8.09
C LEU A 345 -5.89 -33.78 -9.56
N PRO A 346 -5.25 -32.87 -10.30
CA PRO A 346 -4.83 -33.15 -11.66
C PRO A 346 -3.90 -34.37 -11.70
N ASP A 347 -4.16 -35.31 -12.61
CA ASP A 347 -3.27 -36.45 -12.84
C ASP A 347 -2.13 -36.04 -13.77
N SER A 348 -0.99 -35.67 -13.20
CA SER A 348 0.20 -35.28 -13.96
C SER A 348 1.50 -35.68 -13.27
N ASP A 349 2.57 -35.82 -14.05
CA ASP A 349 3.92 -36.08 -13.53
C ASP A 349 4.36 -34.99 -12.54
N LEU A 350 3.92 -33.74 -12.74
CA LEU A 350 4.21 -32.64 -11.82
C LEU A 350 3.50 -32.83 -10.47
N MET A 351 2.23 -33.23 -10.48
CA MET A 351 1.50 -33.52 -9.25
C MET A 351 2.05 -34.73 -8.52
N GLN A 352 2.50 -35.76 -9.24
CA GLN A 352 3.23 -36.89 -8.66
C GLN A 352 4.54 -36.43 -8.02
N PHE A 353 5.32 -35.57 -8.70
CA PHE A 353 6.52 -34.96 -8.14
C PHE A 353 6.23 -34.23 -6.83
N ILE A 354 5.20 -33.37 -6.80
CA ILE A 354 4.80 -32.64 -5.58
C ILE A 354 4.43 -33.62 -4.46
N GLY A 355 3.69 -34.68 -4.76
CA GLY A 355 3.33 -35.72 -3.79
C GLY A 355 4.55 -36.43 -3.18
N TYR A 356 5.54 -36.78 -4.00
CA TYR A 356 6.79 -37.38 -3.52
C TYR A 356 7.69 -36.38 -2.80
N LEU A 357 7.73 -35.12 -3.26
CA LEU A 357 8.48 -34.05 -2.64
C LEU A 357 8.00 -33.83 -1.21
N LEU A 358 6.70 -33.64 -0.99
CA LEU A 358 6.14 -33.42 0.35
C LEU A 358 6.49 -34.56 1.32
N GLN A 359 6.37 -35.82 0.90
CA GLN A 359 6.79 -36.99 1.69
C GLN A 359 8.29 -37.03 1.97
N THR A 360 9.10 -36.49 1.04
CA THR A 360 10.55 -36.37 1.20
C THR A 360 10.90 -35.28 2.22
N LEU A 361 10.13 -34.18 2.29
CA LEU A 361 10.35 -33.09 3.25
C LEU A 361 10.03 -33.48 4.71
N GLU A 362 9.27 -34.55 4.93
CA GLU A 362 9.04 -35.13 6.26
C GLU A 362 10.26 -35.84 6.85
N ARG A 363 11.30 -36.08 6.03
CA ARG A 363 12.48 -36.88 6.37
C ARG A 363 13.76 -36.14 5.99
N ASP A 364 14.87 -36.40 6.68
CA ASP A 364 16.18 -35.93 6.22
C ASP A 364 16.68 -36.82 5.06
N ALA A 365 16.19 -36.55 3.86
CA ALA A 365 16.37 -37.39 2.68
C ALA A 365 16.88 -36.60 1.45
N LEU A 366 17.93 -35.79 1.64
CA LEU A 366 18.55 -35.01 0.55
C LEU A 366 18.91 -35.83 -0.72
N PRO A 367 19.43 -37.08 -0.63
CA PRO A 367 19.69 -37.88 -1.83
C PRO A 367 18.41 -38.14 -2.64
N LEU A 368 17.29 -38.43 -1.96
CA LEU A 368 15.99 -38.65 -2.60
C LEU A 368 15.47 -37.37 -3.26
N PHE A 369 15.59 -36.22 -2.58
CA PHE A 369 15.24 -34.92 -3.15
C PHE A 369 15.97 -34.65 -4.47
N ARG A 370 17.29 -34.94 -4.53
CA ARG A 370 18.08 -34.78 -5.76
C ARG A 370 17.62 -35.71 -6.88
N ILE A 371 17.33 -36.98 -6.56
CA ILE A 371 16.81 -37.95 -7.52
C ILE A 371 15.46 -37.48 -8.08
N LEU A 372 14.56 -36.99 -7.22
CA LEU A 372 13.26 -36.48 -7.65
C LEU A 372 13.40 -35.29 -8.60
N ARG A 373 14.25 -34.29 -8.27
CA ARG A 373 14.52 -33.16 -9.17
C ARG A 373 15.05 -33.60 -10.53
N GLN A 374 15.94 -34.59 -10.56
CA GLN A 374 16.52 -35.07 -11.80
C GLN A 374 15.51 -35.87 -12.64
N LYS A 375 14.70 -36.72 -11.99
CA LYS A 375 13.69 -37.56 -12.65
C LYS A 375 12.54 -36.73 -13.23
N TYR A 376 12.08 -35.73 -12.50
CA TYR A 376 10.94 -34.89 -12.89
C TYR A 376 11.36 -33.57 -13.55
N LYS A 377 12.62 -33.46 -13.99
CA LYS A 377 13.16 -32.27 -14.64
C LYS A 377 12.27 -31.75 -15.80
N PRO A 378 11.75 -32.59 -16.72
CA PRO A 378 10.87 -32.11 -17.78
C PRO A 378 9.59 -31.43 -17.27
N SER A 379 9.06 -31.89 -16.14
CA SER A 379 7.87 -31.31 -15.51
C SER A 379 8.19 -30.02 -14.75
N ILE A 380 9.38 -29.95 -14.13
CA ILE A 380 9.85 -28.79 -13.38
C ILE A 380 10.22 -27.64 -14.33
N ASP A 381 10.89 -27.94 -15.45
CA ASP A 381 11.35 -26.96 -16.43
C ASP A 381 10.20 -26.24 -17.18
N ARG A 382 8.94 -26.66 -16.96
CA ARG A 382 7.74 -25.95 -17.45
C ARG A 382 7.61 -24.55 -16.87
N GLU A 383 8.14 -24.32 -15.67
CA GLU A 383 8.12 -23.01 -15.02
C GLU A 383 9.48 -22.69 -14.39
N SER A 384 10.12 -21.61 -14.86
CA SER A 384 11.46 -21.21 -14.42
C SER A 384 11.55 -20.95 -12.91
N LEU A 385 10.45 -20.51 -12.28
CA LEU A 385 10.38 -20.22 -10.85
C LEU A 385 10.54 -21.49 -9.98
N PHE A 386 10.20 -22.68 -10.49
CA PHE A 386 10.23 -23.90 -9.69
C PHE A 386 11.64 -24.29 -9.24
N ASP A 387 12.63 -24.14 -10.11
CA ASP A 387 14.02 -24.45 -9.74
C ASP A 387 14.52 -23.54 -8.60
N GLU A 388 14.14 -22.26 -8.63
CA GLU A 388 14.47 -21.31 -7.57
C GLU A 388 13.79 -21.69 -6.25
N LEU A 389 12.49 -21.99 -6.29
CA LEU A 389 11.73 -22.43 -5.11
C LEU A 389 12.30 -23.73 -4.52
N LEU A 390 12.69 -24.68 -5.38
CA LEU A 390 13.30 -25.94 -4.97
C LEU A 390 14.68 -25.73 -4.33
N ASP A 391 15.46 -24.75 -4.81
CA ASP A 391 16.72 -24.38 -4.15
C ASP A 391 16.48 -23.79 -2.76
N GLU A 392 15.41 -23.01 -2.56
CA GLU A 392 15.04 -22.50 -1.23
C GLU A 392 14.60 -23.63 -0.29
N ILE A 393 13.82 -24.57 -0.81
CA ILE A 393 13.42 -25.77 -0.07
C ILE A 393 14.65 -26.59 0.31
N ALA A 394 15.62 -26.74 -0.59
CA ALA A 394 16.86 -27.46 -0.31
C ALA A 394 17.71 -26.80 0.78
N GLU A 395 17.77 -25.47 0.77
CA GLU A 395 18.42 -24.68 1.81
C GLU A 395 17.71 -24.82 3.15
N LYS A 396 16.37 -24.68 3.15
CA LYS A 396 15.53 -24.69 4.36
C LYS A 396 15.45 -26.05 5.05
N TYR A 397 15.29 -27.14 4.28
CA TYR A 397 15.05 -28.47 4.83
C TYR A 397 16.30 -29.34 4.91
N PHE A 398 17.30 -29.11 4.05
CA PHE A 398 18.51 -29.95 3.98
C PHE A 398 19.81 -29.17 4.21
N GLY A 399 19.75 -27.86 4.50
CA GLY A 399 20.92 -27.03 4.77
C GLY A 399 21.86 -26.87 3.57
N VAL A 400 21.39 -27.11 2.35
CA VAL A 400 22.20 -26.98 1.13
C VAL A 400 22.43 -25.50 0.85
N ARG A 401 23.69 -25.06 0.93
CA ARG A 401 24.05 -23.71 0.50
C ARG A 401 23.85 -23.57 -1.01
N ARG A 402 23.07 -22.58 -1.44
CA ARG A 402 22.91 -22.25 -2.86
C ARG A 402 24.29 -22.04 -3.50
N ARG A 403 24.49 -22.53 -4.72
CA ARG A 403 25.65 -22.14 -5.53
C ARG A 403 25.52 -20.63 -5.81
N GLY A 404 26.50 -19.86 -5.34
CA GLY A 404 26.39 -18.40 -5.19
C GLY A 404 26.07 -17.63 -6.48
N GLY A 405 25.23 -16.60 -6.33
CA GLY A 405 24.92 -15.59 -7.34
C GLY A 405 23.53 -14.95 -7.19
N LEU A 406 22.52 -15.73 -6.76
CA LEU A 406 21.10 -15.33 -6.85
C LEU A 406 20.43 -14.95 -5.51
N GLN A 407 21.15 -15.03 -4.39
CA GLN A 407 20.58 -14.70 -3.06
C GLN A 407 20.13 -13.23 -2.95
N GLY A 408 20.67 -12.32 -3.78
CA GLY A 408 20.21 -10.95 -3.92
C GLY A 408 19.04 -10.77 -4.90
N MET A 409 18.93 -11.64 -5.92
CA MET A 409 17.93 -11.50 -6.97
C MET A 409 16.51 -11.86 -6.53
N PHE A 410 16.30 -12.72 -5.52
CA PHE A 410 14.94 -12.95 -5.01
C PHE A 410 14.45 -11.79 -4.14
N GLY A 411 15.35 -11.20 -3.35
CA GLY A 411 15.11 -9.91 -2.69
C GLY A 411 14.75 -8.84 -3.72
N ASP A 412 15.47 -8.80 -4.85
CA ASP A 412 15.23 -7.85 -5.93
C ASP A 412 14.06 -8.21 -6.86
N ILE A 413 13.64 -9.47 -7.03
CA ILE A 413 12.45 -9.89 -7.79
C ILE A 413 11.20 -9.68 -6.96
N PHE A 414 11.21 -10.02 -5.67
CA PHE A 414 10.11 -9.72 -4.75
C PHE A 414 9.97 -8.20 -4.50
N LYS A 415 11.07 -7.45 -4.64
CA LYS A 415 11.12 -5.98 -4.58
C LYS A 415 10.84 -5.31 -5.94
N MET A 416 11.21 -5.91 -7.08
CA MET A 416 10.87 -5.45 -8.45
C MET A 416 9.40 -5.74 -8.78
N MET A 417 8.83 -6.89 -8.39
CA MET A 417 7.38 -7.14 -8.58
C MET A 417 6.52 -6.36 -7.57
N GLY A 418 7.06 -6.04 -6.38
CA GLY A 418 6.44 -5.10 -5.43
C GLY A 418 6.66 -3.61 -5.79
N GLY A 419 7.46 -3.36 -6.82
CA GLY A 419 7.86 -2.04 -7.27
C GLY A 419 8.26 -2.10 -8.74
N GLU A 420 7.30 -2.35 -9.63
CA GLU A 420 7.54 -2.03 -11.03
C GLU A 420 7.60 -0.51 -11.15
N ALA A 421 8.79 -0.06 -11.55
CA ALA A 421 9.18 1.31 -11.87
C ALA A 421 8.09 1.99 -12.71
N MET A 422 7.57 3.17 -12.37
CA MET A 422 8.25 4.47 -12.53
C MET A 422 9.15 4.51 -13.77
N ALA A 423 8.51 4.44 -14.93
CA ALA A 423 8.74 5.40 -16.01
C ALA A 423 7.38 5.77 -16.61
#